data_AF-A0A355BEZ2-F1
#
_entry.id   AF-A0A355BEZ2-F1
#
_cell.length_a   1.000
_cell.length_b   1.000
_cell.length_c   1.000
_cell.angle_alpha   90.00
_cell.angle_beta   90.00
_cell.angle_gamma   90.00
#
_symmetry.space_group_name_H-M   'P 1'
#
loop_
_entity.id
_entity.type
_entity.pdbx_description
1 polymer ?
#
loop_
_entity_poly.entity_id
_entity_poly.type
_entity_poly.pdbx_seq_one_letter_code
_entity_poly.pdbx_strand_id
1 'polypeptide(L)'
;MLQITYRQKKHLKPNPESCNLEGLGFFNLIYFIMEPKSKALEFIYQDTQIHFLLSNNDNVMVNATEMAKAFGKRVDDFTRLESTQKLINKLLHKLQNNHADMRDYKLENIIDSNKKRGTYMHRVLALRFAAWLDVDFEICIYQTIEKVLFGYYKEQWDAHMEQEKAKKQMEVLKSKTIQNPTQEDVIAYFEQECIYNQAKASKQKAISNQYKLLLK
;
A
#
# COMPACT_ATOMS: atom_id res chain seq x y z
N MET A 1 6.69 -39.74 -5.67
CA MET A 1 5.95 -39.01 -6.72
C MET A 1 4.84 -38.23 -6.04
N LEU A 2 5.05 -36.93 -5.82
CA LEU A 2 4.03 -35.90 -5.61
C LEU A 2 4.77 -34.57 -5.77
N GLN A 3 4.55 -33.92 -6.90
CA GLN A 3 5.22 -32.68 -7.28
C GLN A 3 4.46 -31.49 -6.68
N ILE A 4 5.18 -30.65 -5.93
CA ILE A 4 4.75 -29.29 -5.59
C ILE A 4 5.44 -28.35 -6.59
N THR A 5 4.68 -27.80 -7.53
CA THR A 5 5.19 -26.82 -8.50
C THR A 5 5.14 -25.42 -7.90
N TYR A 6 6.27 -25.00 -7.31
CA TYR A 6 6.59 -23.59 -7.08
C TYR A 6 7.38 -23.08 -8.29
N ARG A 7 6.88 -22.07 -9.02
CA ARG A 7 7.64 -21.38 -10.07
C ARG A 7 8.12 -20.03 -9.54
N GLN A 8 9.41 -19.95 -9.19
CA GLN A 8 10.10 -18.73 -8.73
C GLN A 8 10.79 -17.94 -9.86
N LYS A 9 11.12 -16.67 -9.50
CA LYS A 9 12.25 -15.77 -9.91
C LYS A 9 11.87 -14.58 -10.81
N LYS A 10 12.30 -13.34 -10.50
CA LYS A 10 13.68 -12.96 -10.11
C LYS A 10 13.81 -12.00 -8.91
N HIS A 11 14.96 -12.15 -8.26
CA HIS A 11 15.48 -11.50 -7.06
C HIS A 11 15.53 -9.95 -7.11
N LEU A 12 15.00 -9.31 -6.06
CA LEU A 12 15.67 -8.18 -5.41
C LEU A 12 15.97 -8.62 -3.96
N LYS A 13 17.21 -8.46 -3.52
CA LYS A 13 17.58 -8.68 -2.11
C LYS A 13 16.91 -7.59 -1.25
N PRO A 14 16.17 -7.92 -0.18
CA PRO A 14 15.73 -6.90 0.77
C PRO A 14 16.91 -6.42 1.63
N ASN A 15 16.99 -5.10 1.77
CA ASN A 15 17.84 -4.33 2.68
C ASN A 15 17.62 -4.79 4.13
N PRO A 16 18.65 -4.98 4.97
CA PRO A 16 18.53 -5.60 6.31
C PRO A 16 17.91 -4.72 7.42
N GLU A 17 17.05 -3.74 7.10
CA GLU A 17 16.26 -3.00 8.08
C GLU A 17 14.81 -3.51 8.15
N SER A 18 14.63 -4.85 8.14
CA SER A 18 13.31 -5.47 8.06
C SER A 18 12.54 -5.37 9.37
N CYS A 19 11.50 -4.53 9.34
CA CYS A 19 10.31 -4.54 10.19
C CYS A 19 9.90 -5.92 10.70
N ASN A 20 9.43 -5.95 11.96
CA ASN A 20 8.74 -7.07 12.60
C ASN A 20 7.80 -7.82 11.64
N LEU A 21 7.83 -9.15 11.70
CA LEU A 21 7.00 -10.07 10.92
C LEU A 21 5.49 -9.78 11.06
N GLU A 22 5.06 -9.19 12.17
CA GLU A 22 3.68 -8.72 12.39
C GLU A 22 3.29 -7.55 11.48
N GLY A 23 4.23 -6.62 11.23
CA GLY A 23 4.03 -5.45 10.37
C GLY A 23 3.81 -5.81 8.89
N LEU A 24 4.43 -6.91 8.42
CA LEU A 24 4.20 -7.44 7.07
C LEU A 24 2.77 -7.99 6.91
N GLY A 25 2.20 -8.59 7.96
CA GLY A 25 0.81 -9.04 7.97
C GLY A 25 -0.19 -7.88 7.84
N PHE A 26 0.03 -6.82 8.60
CA PHE A 26 -0.78 -5.60 8.57
C PHE A 26 -0.75 -4.92 7.20
N PHE A 27 0.44 -4.71 6.65
CA PHE A 27 0.62 -4.07 5.35
C PHE A 27 -0.08 -4.83 4.22
N ASN A 28 0.01 -6.17 4.24
CA ASN A 28 -0.64 -7.02 3.26
C ASN A 28 -2.17 -6.98 3.38
N LEU A 29 -2.74 -6.96 4.60
CA LEU A 29 -4.18 -6.84 4.78
C LEU A 29 -4.70 -5.48 4.29
N ILE A 30 -4.01 -4.39 4.62
CA ILE A 30 -4.36 -3.03 4.18
C ILE A 30 -4.34 -2.94 2.66
N TYR A 31 -3.27 -3.43 2.03
CA TYR A 31 -3.15 -3.44 0.57
C TYR A 31 -4.26 -4.27 -0.08
N PHE A 32 -4.64 -5.39 0.51
CA PHE A 32 -5.73 -6.23 0.00
C PHE A 32 -7.12 -5.58 0.16
N ILE A 33 -7.37 -4.86 1.26
CA ILE A 33 -8.58 -4.06 1.46
C ILE A 33 -8.67 -2.91 0.42
N MET A 34 -7.53 -2.33 0.06
CA MET A 34 -7.46 -1.15 -0.83
C MET A 34 -7.44 -1.51 -2.33
N GLU A 35 -6.72 -2.56 -2.72
CA GLU A 35 -6.60 -3.02 -4.12
C GLU A 35 -6.95 -4.52 -4.23
N PRO A 36 -8.25 -4.89 -4.24
CA PRO A 36 -8.67 -6.29 -4.43
C PRO A 36 -8.29 -6.77 -5.84
N LYS A 37 -7.12 -7.42 -5.99
CA LYS A 37 -6.69 -7.97 -7.28
C LYS A 37 -7.25 -9.38 -7.48
N SER A 38 -8.34 -9.46 -8.24
CA SER A 38 -9.04 -10.69 -8.67
C SER A 38 -9.77 -11.46 -7.54
N LYS A 39 -10.53 -12.50 -7.92
CA LYS A 39 -11.52 -13.30 -7.15
C LYS A 39 -11.01 -13.97 -5.85
N ALA A 40 -9.93 -13.50 -5.24
CA ALA A 40 -9.53 -13.93 -3.92
C ALA A 40 -10.59 -13.44 -2.91
N LEU A 41 -11.36 -14.39 -2.39
CA LEU A 41 -12.41 -14.16 -1.38
C LEU A 41 -11.88 -14.23 0.04
N GLU A 42 -10.58 -14.50 0.24
CA GLU A 42 -10.02 -14.97 1.51
C GLU A 42 -8.58 -14.45 1.74
N PHE A 43 -8.29 -14.03 2.97
CA PHE A 43 -6.96 -13.61 3.45
C PHE A 43 -6.68 -14.27 4.81
N ILE A 44 -5.45 -14.75 5.06
CA ILE A 44 -5.09 -15.35 6.36
C ILE A 44 -4.28 -14.34 7.17
N TYR A 45 -4.76 -14.02 8.37
CA TYR A 45 -4.09 -13.16 9.34
C TYR A 45 -4.01 -13.88 10.69
N GLN A 46 -2.80 -14.11 11.23
CA GLN A 46 -2.60 -14.82 12.51
C GLN A 46 -3.45 -16.10 12.60
N ASP A 47 -3.33 -16.97 11.58
CA ASP A 47 -4.09 -18.22 11.42
C ASP A 47 -5.62 -18.07 11.34
N THR A 48 -6.11 -16.83 11.23
CA THR A 48 -7.53 -16.51 11.04
C THR A 48 -7.81 -16.18 9.59
N GLN A 49 -8.69 -16.94 8.97
CA GLN A 49 -9.19 -16.67 7.62
C GLN A 49 -10.23 -15.55 7.66
N ILE A 50 -9.99 -14.51 6.88
CA ILE A 50 -10.83 -13.31 6.73
C ILE A 50 -11.42 -13.32 5.32
N HIS A 51 -12.74 -13.35 5.23
CA HIS A 51 -13.45 -13.36 3.97
C HIS A 51 -13.82 -11.95 3.48
N PHE A 52 -13.89 -11.83 2.16
CA PHE A 52 -14.27 -10.62 1.45
C PHE A 52 -15.46 -10.90 0.55
N LEU A 53 -16.37 -9.93 0.41
CA LEU A 53 -17.46 -9.97 -0.55
C LEU A 53 -17.24 -8.86 -1.57
N LEU A 54 -17.13 -9.25 -2.84
CA LEU A 54 -17.20 -8.34 -3.98
C LEU A 54 -18.68 -8.08 -4.27
N SER A 55 -19.09 -6.82 -4.18
CA SER A 55 -20.40 -6.36 -4.63
C SER A 55 -20.34 -5.98 -6.11
N ASN A 56 -21.50 -6.04 -6.78
CA ASN A 56 -21.64 -5.77 -8.22
C ASN A 56 -21.23 -4.35 -8.63
N ASN A 57 -21.05 -3.43 -7.68
CA ASN A 57 -20.67 -2.02 -7.90
C ASN A 57 -19.19 -1.74 -7.57
N ASP A 58 -18.29 -2.72 -7.74
CA ASP A 58 -16.86 -2.63 -7.36
C ASP A 58 -16.61 -2.30 -5.87
N ASN A 59 -17.63 -2.46 -5.04
CA ASN A 59 -17.54 -2.25 -3.61
C ASN A 59 -17.10 -3.55 -2.93
N VAL A 60 -16.14 -3.46 -2.01
CA VAL A 60 -15.63 -4.58 -1.22
C VAL A 60 -16.16 -4.48 0.20
N MET A 61 -16.73 -5.59 0.68
CA MET A 61 -17.06 -5.75 2.08
C MET A 61 -16.15 -6.78 2.74
N VAL A 62 -15.76 -6.52 3.99
CA VAL A 62 -14.82 -7.37 4.74
C VAL A 62 -15.53 -7.99 5.92
N ASN A 63 -15.32 -9.28 6.20
CA ASN A 63 -15.90 -9.96 7.35
C ASN A 63 -15.26 -9.47 8.66
N ALA A 64 -15.92 -8.50 9.31
CA ALA A 64 -15.48 -7.92 10.56
C ALA A 64 -15.57 -8.90 11.72
N THR A 65 -16.49 -9.87 11.69
CA THR A 65 -16.57 -10.91 12.73
C THR A 65 -15.32 -11.79 12.74
N GLU A 66 -14.81 -12.16 11.57
CA GLU A 66 -13.58 -12.94 11.45
C GLU A 66 -12.36 -12.13 11.88
N MET A 67 -12.26 -10.86 11.44
CA MET A 67 -11.21 -9.95 11.92
C MET A 67 -11.22 -9.85 13.45
N ALA A 68 -12.38 -9.64 14.07
CA ALA A 68 -12.49 -9.43 15.51
C ALA A 68 -12.04 -10.66 16.34
N LYS A 69 -12.22 -11.87 15.81
CA LYS A 69 -11.80 -13.13 16.47
C LYS A 69 -10.30 -13.16 16.74
N ALA A 70 -9.48 -12.74 15.79
CA ALA A 70 -8.03 -12.71 15.93
C ALA A 70 -7.57 -11.83 17.12
N PHE A 71 -8.36 -10.82 17.47
CA PHE A 71 -8.04 -9.86 18.54
C PHE A 71 -8.85 -10.09 19.83
N GLY A 72 -9.70 -11.13 19.89
CA GLY A 72 -10.58 -11.37 21.04
C GLY A 72 -11.58 -10.24 21.32
N LYS A 73 -11.94 -9.44 20.30
CA LYS A 73 -12.83 -8.28 20.42
C LYS A 73 -14.21 -8.57 19.82
N ARG A 74 -15.21 -7.74 20.15
CA ARG A 74 -16.57 -7.85 19.60
C ARG A 74 -16.85 -6.70 18.63
N VAL A 75 -17.48 -7.03 17.51
CA VAL A 75 -17.93 -6.03 16.52
C VAL A 75 -18.93 -5.03 17.15
N ASP A 76 -19.81 -5.51 18.04
CA ASP A 76 -20.80 -4.68 18.73
C ASP A 76 -20.18 -3.53 19.54
N ASP A 77 -19.02 -3.77 20.16
CA ASP A 77 -18.35 -2.76 20.99
C ASP A 77 -17.86 -1.60 20.13
N PHE A 78 -17.38 -1.90 18.92
CA PHE A 78 -16.99 -0.90 17.94
C PHE A 78 -18.18 -0.15 17.33
N THR A 79 -19.25 -0.86 16.98
CA THR A 79 -20.42 -0.24 16.32
C THR A 79 -21.20 0.65 17.28
N ARG A 80 -21.21 0.38 18.59
CA ARG A 80 -21.87 1.25 19.58
C ARG A 80 -21.20 2.60 19.80
N LEU A 81 -19.94 2.77 19.38
CA LEU A 81 -19.24 4.04 19.54
C LEU A 81 -19.92 5.15 18.72
N GLU A 82 -20.13 6.31 19.35
CA GLU A 82 -20.75 7.46 18.68
C GLU A 82 -19.95 7.89 17.44
N SER A 83 -18.62 7.85 17.51
CA SER A 83 -17.73 8.13 16.38
C SER A 83 -17.97 7.19 15.20
N THR A 84 -18.23 5.91 15.48
CA THR A 84 -18.47 4.90 14.45
C THR A 84 -19.83 5.12 13.80
N GLN A 85 -20.87 5.41 14.59
CA GLN A 85 -22.19 5.76 14.07
C GLN A 85 -22.15 7.02 13.18
N LYS A 86 -21.41 8.06 13.59
CA LYS A 86 -21.17 9.25 12.77
C LYS A 86 -20.47 8.91 11.44
N LEU A 87 -19.48 8.02 11.47
CA LEU A 87 -18.78 7.57 10.26
C LEU A 87 -19.72 6.83 9.30
N ILE A 88 -20.51 5.87 9.82
CA ILE A 88 -21.49 5.09 9.04
C ILE A 88 -22.47 6.03 8.32
N ASN A 89 -23.06 6.98 9.05
CA ASN A 89 -24.01 7.94 8.48
C ASN A 89 -23.37 8.83 7.40
N LYS A 90 -22.14 9.31 7.63
CA LYS A 90 -21.40 10.10 6.64
C LYS A 90 -21.06 9.30 5.39
N LEU A 91 -20.69 8.02 5.53
CA LEU A 91 -20.40 7.13 4.40
C LEU A 91 -21.66 6.88 3.58
N LEU A 92 -22.79 6.57 4.23
CA LEU A 92 -24.07 6.37 3.56
C LEU A 92 -24.46 7.59 2.71
N HIS A 93 -24.40 8.79 3.30
CA HIS A 93 -24.72 10.04 2.60
C HIS A 93 -23.76 10.32 1.42
N LYS A 94 -22.45 10.04 1.58
CA LYS A 94 -21.49 10.20 0.47
C LYS A 94 -21.79 9.26 -0.70
N LEU A 95 -22.11 7.99 -0.42
CA LEU A 95 -22.42 7.02 -1.48
C LEU A 95 -23.73 7.38 -2.20
N GLN A 96 -24.73 7.88 -1.49
CA GLN A 96 -25.98 8.36 -2.10
C GLN A 96 -25.77 9.56 -3.02
N ASN A 97 -24.83 10.47 -2.70
CA ASN A 97 -24.60 11.70 -3.47
C ASN A 97 -23.65 11.55 -4.66
N ASN A 98 -22.78 10.54 -4.66
CA ASN A 98 -21.75 10.38 -5.70
C ASN A 98 -22.24 9.66 -6.97
N HIS A 99 -23.47 9.13 -6.98
CA HIS A 99 -24.02 8.41 -8.12
C HIS A 99 -25.26 9.13 -8.68
N ALA A 100 -25.30 9.31 -10.00
CA ALA A 100 -26.41 9.94 -10.71
C ALA A 100 -27.75 9.20 -10.50
N ASP A 101 -27.69 7.91 -10.16
CA ASP A 101 -28.84 7.08 -9.81
C ASP A 101 -29.03 7.09 -8.27
N MET A 102 -29.64 8.17 -7.78
CA MET A 102 -29.63 8.61 -6.37
C MET A 102 -30.30 7.69 -5.31
N ARG A 103 -30.64 6.41 -5.54
CA ARG A 103 -31.64 5.75 -4.65
C ARG A 103 -31.43 4.35 -4.10
N ASP A 104 -30.36 3.62 -4.42
CA ASP A 104 -30.23 2.23 -3.95
C ASP A 104 -29.20 1.96 -2.85
N TYR A 105 -28.41 2.96 -2.42
CA TYR A 105 -27.50 2.76 -1.29
C TYR A 105 -28.25 2.81 0.04
N LYS A 106 -28.27 1.67 0.73
CA LYS A 106 -28.85 1.44 2.04
C LYS A 106 -27.77 1.14 3.09
N LEU A 107 -28.18 1.03 4.34
CA LEU A 107 -27.28 0.75 5.46
C LEU A 107 -26.53 -0.58 5.27
N GLU A 108 -27.17 -1.58 4.66
CA GLU A 108 -26.59 -2.89 4.39
C GLU A 108 -25.40 -2.82 3.41
N ASN A 109 -25.29 -1.76 2.61
CA ASN A 109 -24.13 -1.53 1.75
C ASN A 109 -22.92 -0.99 2.53
N ILE A 110 -23.12 -0.51 3.77
CA ILE A 110 -22.07 -0.03 4.67
C ILE A 110 -21.74 -1.10 5.72
N ILE A 111 -22.77 -1.72 6.29
CA ILE A 111 -22.66 -2.76 7.31
C ILE A 111 -23.80 -3.77 7.16
N ASP A 112 -23.47 -5.01 6.83
CA ASP A 112 -24.43 -6.11 6.70
C ASP A 112 -24.18 -7.12 7.82
N SER A 113 -25.17 -7.34 8.69
CA SER A 113 -25.06 -8.28 9.81
C SER A 113 -25.98 -9.46 9.62
N ASN A 114 -25.40 -10.64 9.47
CA ASN A 114 -26.12 -11.90 9.30
C ASN A 114 -25.72 -12.92 10.37
N LYS A 115 -26.70 -13.52 11.07
CA LYS A 115 -26.43 -14.50 12.13
C LYS A 115 -25.60 -15.71 11.67
N LYS A 116 -25.68 -16.11 10.40
CA LYS A 116 -24.95 -17.26 9.84
C LYS A 116 -23.57 -16.89 9.28
N ARG A 117 -23.43 -15.70 8.70
CA ARG A 117 -22.22 -15.29 7.97
C ARG A 117 -21.33 -14.29 8.74
N GLY A 118 -21.84 -13.73 9.83
CA GLY A 118 -21.17 -12.66 10.58
C GLY A 118 -21.55 -11.27 10.07
N THR A 119 -20.79 -10.28 10.51
CA THR A 119 -20.94 -8.88 10.12
C THR A 119 -19.89 -8.52 9.08
N TYR A 120 -20.34 -7.99 7.96
CA TYR A 120 -19.50 -7.47 6.89
C TYR A 120 -19.53 -5.93 6.90
N MET A 121 -18.38 -5.32 6.64
CA MET A 121 -18.22 -3.87 6.60
C MET A 121 -17.66 -3.40 5.27
N HIS A 122 -18.21 -2.30 4.75
CA HIS A 122 -17.63 -1.55 3.63
C HIS A 122 -16.16 -1.20 3.90
N ARG A 123 -15.29 -1.26 2.87
CA ARG A 123 -13.82 -1.11 2.99
C ARG A 123 -13.36 0.04 3.90
N VAL A 124 -13.99 1.22 3.81
CA VAL A 124 -13.60 2.38 4.64
C VAL A 124 -13.94 2.16 6.12
N LEU A 125 -15.09 1.56 6.41
CA LEU A 125 -15.47 1.21 7.76
C LEU A 125 -14.57 0.08 8.30
N ALA A 126 -14.22 -0.89 7.45
CA ALA A 126 -13.29 -1.97 7.79
C ALA A 126 -11.88 -1.46 8.13
N LEU A 127 -11.35 -0.46 7.42
CA LEU A 127 -10.07 0.19 7.77
C LEU A 127 -10.15 0.89 9.14
N ARG A 128 -11.24 1.62 9.42
CA ARG A 128 -11.45 2.24 10.74
C ARG A 128 -11.59 1.18 11.84
N PHE A 129 -12.21 0.05 11.53
CA PHE A 129 -12.35 -1.08 12.43
C PHE A 129 -11.00 -1.73 12.73
N ALA A 130 -10.16 -1.96 11.71
CA ALA A 130 -8.80 -2.47 11.88
C ALA A 130 -7.96 -1.58 12.82
N ALA A 131 -7.99 -0.26 12.60
CA ALA A 131 -7.34 0.71 13.48
C ALA A 131 -7.87 0.66 14.94
N TRP A 132 -9.14 0.33 15.14
CA TRP A 132 -9.71 0.17 16.49
C TRP A 132 -9.36 -1.18 17.14
N LEU A 133 -9.16 -2.23 16.32
CA LEU A 133 -8.76 -3.54 16.82
C LEU A 133 -7.37 -3.50 17.46
N ASP A 134 -6.44 -2.76 16.86
CA ASP A 134 -5.05 -2.71 17.33
C ASP A 134 -4.34 -1.40 16.90
N VAL A 135 -3.50 -0.87 17.79
CA VAL A 135 -2.80 0.42 17.58
C VAL A 135 -1.69 0.29 16.54
N ASP A 136 -1.00 -0.85 16.45
CA ASP A 136 0.01 -1.07 15.42
C ASP A 136 -0.63 -1.15 14.03
N PHE A 137 -1.86 -1.66 13.95
CA PHE A 137 -2.69 -1.57 12.75
C PHE A 137 -2.95 -0.11 12.34
N GLU A 138 -3.33 0.74 13.29
CA GLU A 138 -3.59 2.15 13.05
C GLU A 138 -2.33 2.88 12.54
N ILE A 139 -1.18 2.63 13.17
CA ILE A 139 0.12 3.17 12.74
C ILE A 139 0.46 2.69 11.32
N CYS A 140 0.24 1.41 11.01
CA CYS A 140 0.51 0.85 9.69
C CYS A 140 -0.34 1.50 8.60
N ILE A 141 -1.60 1.84 8.91
CA ILE A 141 -2.47 2.61 7.99
C ILE A 141 -1.87 3.99 7.73
N TYR A 142 -1.44 4.72 8.76
CA TYR A 142 -0.82 6.04 8.57
C TYR A 142 0.48 5.96 7.77
N GLN A 143 1.36 5.00 8.07
CA GLN A 143 2.59 4.78 7.31
C GLN A 143 2.31 4.43 5.84
N THR A 144 1.24 3.67 5.58
CA THR A 144 0.83 3.35 4.21
C THR A 144 0.33 4.60 3.49
N ILE A 145 -0.48 5.44 4.14
CA ILE A 145 -0.92 6.73 3.59
C ILE A 145 0.30 7.63 3.31
N GLU A 146 1.22 7.76 4.26
CA GLU A 146 2.46 8.54 4.08
C GLU A 146 3.29 8.01 2.92
N LYS A 147 3.44 6.69 2.80
CA LYS A 147 4.18 6.08 1.68
C LYS A 147 3.50 6.33 0.34
N VAL A 148 2.17 6.27 0.27
CA VAL A 148 1.43 6.58 -0.96
C VAL A 148 1.58 8.06 -1.31
N LEU A 149 1.46 8.96 -0.33
CA LEU A 149 1.54 10.41 -0.54
C LEU A 149 2.95 10.90 -0.82
N PHE A 150 3.97 10.35 -0.16
CA PHE A 150 5.34 10.89 -0.14
C PHE A 150 6.41 9.92 -0.61
N GLY A 151 6.15 8.60 -0.63
CA GLY A 151 7.15 7.60 -0.97
C GLY A 151 7.76 7.82 -2.35
N TYR A 152 6.93 8.11 -3.36
CA TYR A 152 7.41 8.41 -4.71
C TYR A 152 8.11 9.76 -4.82
N TYR A 153 7.68 10.76 -4.04
CA TYR A 153 8.34 12.06 -4.02
C TYR A 153 9.74 11.96 -3.41
N LYS A 154 9.88 11.21 -2.32
CA LYS A 154 11.18 10.95 -1.70
C LYS A 154 12.08 10.17 -2.66
N GLU A 155 11.59 9.08 -3.25
CA GLU A 155 12.35 8.31 -4.25
C GLU A 155 12.77 9.16 -5.46
N GLN A 156 11.87 10.01 -5.97
CA GLN A 156 12.16 10.94 -7.06
C GLN A 156 13.22 11.96 -6.65
N TRP A 157 13.08 12.56 -5.47
CA TRP A 157 13.98 13.58 -4.96
C TRP A 157 15.38 13.02 -4.72
N ASP A 158 15.47 11.87 -4.05
CA ASP A 158 16.73 11.17 -3.78
C ASP A 158 17.45 10.82 -5.09
N ALA A 159 16.72 10.25 -6.06
CA ALA A 159 17.26 9.94 -7.37
C ALA A 159 17.66 11.21 -8.17
N HIS A 160 16.94 12.32 -8.01
CA HIS A 160 17.33 13.59 -8.62
C HIS A 160 18.61 14.17 -8.00
N MET A 161 18.72 14.14 -6.68
CA MET A 161 19.91 14.62 -5.97
C MET A 161 21.15 13.79 -6.32
N GLU A 162 21.02 12.46 -6.43
CA GLU A 162 22.09 11.58 -6.86
C GLU A 162 22.50 11.85 -8.31
N GLN A 163 21.53 12.06 -9.21
CA GLN A 163 21.79 12.45 -10.59
C GLN A 163 22.59 13.76 -10.67
N GLU A 164 22.20 14.81 -9.94
CA GLU A 164 22.90 16.10 -9.96
C GLU A 164 24.30 16.03 -9.32
N LYS A 165 24.45 15.22 -8.25
CA LYS A 165 25.76 14.97 -7.63
C LYS A 165 26.71 14.30 -8.61
N ALA A 166 26.27 13.22 -9.27
CA ALA A 166 27.07 12.51 -10.26
C ALA A 166 27.43 13.41 -11.44
N LYS A 167 26.48 14.22 -11.94
CA LYS A 167 26.72 15.20 -13.01
C LYS A 167 27.82 16.20 -12.65
N LYS A 168 27.75 16.79 -11.46
CA LYS A 168 28.80 17.72 -10.98
C LYS A 168 30.16 17.03 -10.87
N GLN A 169 30.20 15.79 -10.39
CA GLN A 169 31.45 15.03 -10.32
C GLN A 169 32.02 14.71 -11.71
N MET A 170 31.17 14.38 -12.68
CA MET A 170 31.59 14.22 -14.08
C MET A 170 32.16 15.50 -14.68
N GLU A 171 31.57 16.67 -14.39
CA GLU A 171 32.09 17.97 -14.85
C GLU A 171 33.47 18.27 -14.26
N VAL A 172 33.66 17.99 -12.97
CA VAL A 172 34.96 18.12 -12.29
C VAL A 172 35.98 17.16 -12.90
N LEU A 173 35.63 15.88 -13.07
CA LEU A 173 36.55 14.88 -13.64
C LEU A 173 36.89 15.22 -15.09
N LYS A 174 35.92 15.62 -15.91
CA LYS A 174 36.14 16.04 -17.30
C LYS A 174 37.14 17.20 -17.39
N SER A 175 37.03 18.19 -16.50
CA SER A 175 37.98 19.30 -16.48
C SER A 175 39.38 18.86 -16.06
N LYS A 176 39.52 17.94 -15.11
CA LYS A 176 40.81 17.32 -14.73
C LYS A 176 41.43 16.51 -15.87
N THR A 177 40.65 15.66 -16.55
CA THR A 177 41.15 14.81 -17.65
C THR A 177 41.68 15.65 -18.82
N ILE A 178 41.12 16.84 -19.07
CA ILE A 178 41.62 17.76 -20.10
C ILE A 178 42.98 18.35 -19.71
N GLN A 179 43.24 18.58 -18.42
CA GLN A 179 44.48 19.18 -17.93
C GLN A 179 45.60 18.15 -17.75
N ASN A 180 45.30 16.98 -17.18
CA ASN A 180 46.26 15.90 -16.97
C ASN A 180 45.51 14.55 -16.91
N PRO A 181 45.42 13.83 -18.04
CA PRO A 181 44.63 12.59 -18.09
C PRO A 181 45.34 11.45 -17.36
N THR A 182 44.77 11.02 -16.23
CA THR A 182 45.16 9.77 -15.57
C THR A 182 44.14 8.66 -15.88
N GLN A 183 44.60 7.40 -15.88
CA GLN A 183 43.73 6.26 -16.07
C GLN A 183 42.65 6.17 -14.97
N GLU A 184 43.01 6.54 -13.73
CA GLU A 184 42.10 6.56 -12.58
C GLU A 184 40.98 7.58 -12.75
N ASP A 185 41.29 8.80 -13.21
CA ASP A 185 40.29 9.84 -13.44
C ASP A 185 39.30 9.45 -14.56
N VAL A 186 39.78 8.75 -15.59
CA VAL A 186 38.94 8.23 -16.68
C VAL A 186 37.99 7.14 -16.16
N ILE A 187 38.48 6.22 -15.33
CA ILE A 187 37.65 5.18 -14.70
C ILE A 187 36.59 5.84 -13.80
N ALA A 188 37.00 6.76 -12.93
CA ALA A 188 36.11 7.49 -12.04
C ALA A 188 35.01 8.25 -12.83
N TYR A 189 35.35 8.80 -14.00
CA TYR A 189 34.35 9.46 -14.86
C TYR A 189 33.27 8.47 -15.31
N PHE A 190 33.66 7.29 -15.80
CA PHE A 190 32.70 6.28 -16.26
C PHE A 190 31.87 5.70 -15.11
N GLU A 191 32.44 5.60 -13.91
CA GLU A 191 31.68 5.24 -12.70
C GLU A 191 30.60 6.28 -12.40
N GLN A 192 30.93 7.58 -12.46
CA GLN A 192 29.95 8.65 -12.26
C GLN A 192 28.91 8.70 -13.37
N GLU A 193 29.29 8.40 -14.63
CA GLU A 193 28.34 8.27 -15.73
C GLU A 193 27.35 7.12 -15.51
N CYS A 194 27.83 5.98 -14.99
CA CYS A 194 26.99 4.86 -14.63
C CYS A 194 25.98 5.24 -13.53
N ILE A 195 26.45 5.90 -12.46
CA ILE A 195 25.60 6.40 -11.36
C ILE A 195 24.56 7.40 -11.90
N TYR A 196 24.99 8.37 -12.71
CA TYR A 196 24.10 9.36 -13.33
C TYR A 196 22.98 8.69 -14.13
N ASN A 197 23.30 7.71 -14.97
CA ASN A 197 22.33 7.02 -15.81
C ASN A 197 21.37 6.15 -14.99
N GLN A 198 21.88 5.47 -13.95
CA GLN A 198 21.05 4.70 -13.01
C GLN A 198 20.09 5.60 -12.23
N ALA A 199 20.59 6.73 -11.71
CA ALA A 199 19.78 7.72 -10.98
C ALA A 199 18.71 8.34 -11.88
N LYS A 200 19.05 8.69 -13.12
CA LYS A 200 18.09 9.19 -14.13
C LYS A 200 16.98 8.18 -14.42
N ALA A 201 17.32 6.89 -14.60
CA ALA A 201 16.35 5.83 -14.83
C ALA A 201 15.44 5.61 -13.60
N SER A 202 16.03 5.61 -12.41
CA SER A 202 15.30 5.47 -11.14
C SER A 202 14.32 6.62 -10.91
N LYS A 203 14.75 7.86 -11.18
CA LYS A 203 13.88 9.05 -11.15
C LYS A 203 12.68 8.91 -12.10
N GLN A 204 12.93 8.51 -13.35
CA GLN A 204 11.86 8.33 -14.34
C GLN A 204 10.86 7.24 -13.91
N LYS A 205 11.36 6.16 -13.30
CA LYS A 205 10.53 5.08 -12.75
C LYS A 205 9.66 5.57 -11.60
N ALA A 206 10.22 6.35 -10.66
CA ALA A 206 9.48 6.93 -9.54
C ALA A 206 8.34 7.84 -10.04
N ILE A 207 8.64 8.75 -10.98
CA ILE A 207 7.64 9.61 -11.63
C ILE A 207 6.55 8.79 -12.32
N SER A 208 6.94 7.76 -13.08
CA SER A 208 5.98 6.89 -13.77
C SER A 208 5.06 6.16 -12.79
N ASN A 209 5.60 5.65 -11.68
CA ASN A 209 4.81 4.98 -10.66
C ASN A 209 3.84 5.94 -9.97
N GLN A 210 4.29 7.16 -9.66
CA GLN A 210 3.43 8.20 -9.10
C GLN A 210 2.29 8.56 -10.05
N TYR A 211 2.58 8.75 -11.35
CA TYR A 211 1.56 9.05 -12.35
C TYR A 211 0.52 7.94 -12.47
N LYS A 212 0.93 6.66 -12.38
CA LYS A 212 0.00 5.51 -12.39
C LYS A 212 -0.95 5.49 -11.19
N LEU A 213 -0.57 6.08 -10.06
CA LEU A 213 -1.47 6.18 -8.90
C LEU A 213 -2.52 7.27 -9.07
N LEU A 214 -2.18 8.36 -9.77
CA LEU A 214 -3.09 9.49 -10.00
C LEU A 214 -4.16 9.20 -11.07
N LEU A 215 -3.95 8.19 -11.92
CA LEU A 215 -4.84 7.83 -13.04
C LEU A 215 -5.79 6.66 -12.76
N LYS A 216 -5.78 6.08 -11.56
CA LYS A 216 -6.73 5.04 -11.14
C LYS A 216 -7.85 5.65 -10.31
#